data_AF-A0AAN7QFB3-F1
#
_entry.id   AF-A0AAN7QFB3-F1
#
_cell.length_a   1.000
_cell.length_b   1.000
_cell.length_c   1.000
_cell.angle_alpha   90.00
_cell.angle_beta   90.00
_cell.angle_gamma   90.00
#
_symmetry.space_group_name_H-M   'P 1'
#
loop_
_entity.id
_entity.type
_entity.pdbx_description
1 polymer ?
#
loop_
_entity_poly.entity_id
_entity_poly.type
_entity_poly.pdbx_seq_one_letter_code
_entity_poly.pdbx_strand_id
1 'polypeptide(L)'
;MADTVSKTLLFSTDLQQYIFDTSVYPKEHKQLKELREATFDKYSDKREFSVPVDEGMFLAMVVKLMVAKRTLEIGVFTGYSLLSTALATPDDGQITAIDLDREAYEVGLPFMEKAGVAGKINFVQSDAVSGLDELLRDGENEGAFDFVFVDADKPSYMTYHERILKLLRVGGVVAYDNTLWYATVAVDEGSVRDLLRSRTKQEAPEYFIKSRAALIELNRFLASDQRVEISQVSIGDGVTLCRRVSYGDGSFTVGNFVTETMTFGSSGKVDNVALGCGHDNEGLFVGAAGLLGLGGGPLSLTKQIKASSFSYCLVDRDSPRSSTLDFNSADIGAADTVTAPLMKNGKMDTFYYVGLTGVSVGGSPLSIPPSLFQMDDSGSGGIIVDSGTAVTRMQTEAYNSLRDAFVKRTQNLKSAGTFALFDTCYDFSSLSQVRVPTVAFHFAGDKSWTLPAKNYLIPVDSAGTFCFAFAPTSSPLSIIGNVQQQGTRVSFDLANSLVGFSANKC
;
A
#
# COMPACT_ATOMS: atom_id res chain seq x y z
N MET A 1 24.80 -4.54 -37.59
CA MET A 1 24.23 -3.48 -38.44
C MET A 1 23.99 -2.29 -37.55
N ALA A 2 24.88 -1.29 -37.63
CA ALA A 2 24.75 -0.03 -36.92
C ALA A 2 23.92 0.91 -37.80
N ASP A 3 22.75 1.30 -37.33
CA ASP A 3 21.88 2.28 -38.00
C ASP A 3 21.16 3.14 -36.95
N THR A 4 21.95 4.02 -36.34
CA THR A 4 21.72 5.45 -36.01
C THR A 4 20.36 6.01 -35.60
N VAL A 5 19.46 5.24 -34.99
CA VAL A 5 18.34 5.81 -34.19
C VAL A 5 18.22 5.03 -32.90
N SER A 6 18.79 5.57 -31.82
CA SER A 6 18.79 4.93 -30.50
C SER A 6 17.99 5.78 -29.52
N LYS A 7 17.02 5.16 -28.83
CA LYS A 7 16.33 5.69 -27.64
C LYS A 7 17.29 5.95 -26.45
N THR A 8 18.61 5.74 -26.62
CA THR A 8 19.56 5.93 -25.53
C THR A 8 19.75 7.39 -25.13
N LEU A 9 19.76 7.58 -23.82
CA LEU A 9 20.12 8.83 -23.16
C LEU A 9 21.56 8.81 -22.61
N LEU A 10 22.30 7.72 -22.83
CA LEU A 10 23.71 7.65 -22.48
C LEU A 10 24.53 8.58 -23.38
N PHE A 11 25.55 9.21 -22.81
CA PHE A 11 26.40 10.16 -23.53
C PHE A 11 27.27 9.51 -24.63
N SER A 12 27.40 8.18 -24.61
CA SER A 12 28.23 7.42 -25.55
C SER A 12 27.48 6.19 -26.06
N THR A 13 27.46 6.05 -27.39
CA THR A 13 26.95 4.84 -28.07
C THR A 13 27.80 3.62 -27.77
N ASP A 14 29.11 3.79 -27.58
CA ASP A 14 30.01 2.70 -27.22
C ASP A 14 29.72 2.19 -25.81
N LEU A 15 29.36 3.10 -24.88
CA LEU A 15 28.93 2.70 -23.54
C LEU A 15 27.61 1.92 -23.57
N GLN A 16 26.65 2.34 -24.41
CA GLN A 16 25.41 1.59 -24.60
C GLN A 16 25.70 0.20 -25.17
N GLN A 17 26.52 0.13 -26.22
CA GLN A 17 26.89 -1.14 -26.85
C GLN A 17 27.64 -2.05 -25.88
N TYR A 18 28.52 -1.48 -25.05
CA TYR A 18 29.18 -2.20 -23.96
C TYR A 18 28.15 -2.82 -23.01
N ILE A 19 27.20 -2.04 -22.48
CA ILE A 19 26.14 -2.56 -21.59
C ILE A 19 25.37 -3.69 -22.27
N PHE A 20 25.03 -3.51 -23.55
CA PHE A 20 24.27 -4.49 -24.30
C PHE A 20 25.04 -5.80 -24.46
N ASP A 21 26.30 -5.72 -24.90
CA ASP A 21 27.14 -6.90 -25.15
C ASP A 21 27.56 -7.61 -23.87
N THR A 22 27.82 -6.88 -22.78
CA THR A 22 28.31 -7.48 -21.54
C THR A 22 27.20 -7.96 -20.61
N SER A 23 26.09 -7.23 -20.56
CA SER A 23 25.12 -7.36 -19.46
C SER A 23 23.70 -7.66 -19.92
N VAL A 24 23.35 -7.39 -21.19
CA VAL A 24 21.97 -7.53 -21.70
C VAL A 24 21.83 -8.73 -22.64
N TYR A 25 22.43 -8.69 -23.84
CA TYR A 25 22.29 -9.74 -24.85
C TYR A 25 22.66 -11.15 -24.36
N PRO A 26 23.70 -11.36 -23.52
CA PRO A 26 24.00 -12.69 -22.98
C PRO A 26 22.91 -13.26 -22.06
N LYS A 27 21.99 -12.42 -21.57
CA LYS A 27 20.89 -12.77 -20.66
C LYS A 27 19.51 -12.57 -21.28
N GLU A 28 19.42 -12.02 -22.49
CA GLU A 28 18.16 -11.84 -23.22
C GLU A 28 17.54 -13.22 -23.51
N HIS A 29 16.26 -13.39 -23.18
CA HIS A 29 15.55 -14.63 -23.45
C HIS A 29 15.45 -14.87 -24.97
N LYS A 30 15.60 -16.12 -25.41
CA LYS A 30 15.55 -16.47 -26.84
C LYS A 30 14.29 -15.92 -27.54
N GLN A 31 13.12 -16.05 -26.90
CA GLN A 31 11.86 -15.53 -27.47
C GLN A 31 11.78 -14.01 -27.49
N LEU A 32 12.45 -13.29 -26.57
CA LEU A 32 12.56 -11.84 -26.63
C LEU A 32 13.44 -11.41 -27.82
N LYS A 33 14.56 -12.09 -28.04
CA LYS A 33 15.43 -11.84 -29.19
C LYS A 33 14.69 -12.06 -30.52
N GLU A 34 14.01 -13.20 -30.65
CA GLU A 34 13.25 -13.53 -31.87
C GLU A 34 12.08 -12.57 -32.10
N LEU A 35 11.37 -12.16 -31.03
CA LEU A 35 10.34 -11.13 -31.10
C LEU A 35 10.92 -9.80 -31.59
N ARG A 36 12.02 -9.33 -30.99
CA ARG A 36 12.68 -8.09 -31.39
C ARG A 36 13.08 -8.09 -32.87
N GLU A 37 13.63 -9.19 -33.36
CA GLU A 37 13.97 -9.37 -34.78
C GLU A 37 12.70 -9.31 -35.65
N ALA A 38 11.63 -10.03 -35.29
CA ALA A 38 10.37 -10.04 -36.02
C ALA A 38 9.65 -8.68 -36.04
N THR A 39 9.68 -7.95 -34.92
CA THR A 39 9.18 -6.57 -34.83
C THR A 39 9.93 -5.68 -35.80
N PHE A 40 11.25 -5.83 -35.88
CA PHE A 40 12.08 -5.02 -36.77
C PHE A 40 11.87 -5.33 -38.24
N ASP A 41 11.54 -6.58 -38.57
CA ASP A 41 11.24 -7.00 -39.93
C ASP A 41 9.86 -6.52 -40.39
N LYS A 42 8.81 -6.69 -39.57
CA LYS A 42 7.43 -6.29 -39.94
C LYS A 42 7.19 -4.78 -39.83
N TYR A 43 7.77 -4.13 -38.82
CA TYR A 43 7.55 -2.71 -38.52
C TYR A 43 8.84 -1.90 -38.60
N SER A 44 9.53 -1.98 -39.75
CA SER A 44 10.83 -1.32 -39.96
C SER A 44 10.84 0.19 -39.70
N ASP A 45 9.71 0.84 -39.91
CA ASP A 45 9.53 2.29 -39.80
C ASP A 45 8.93 2.71 -38.44
N LYS A 46 8.67 1.74 -37.55
CA LYS A 46 8.14 1.95 -36.19
C LYS A 46 8.98 1.21 -35.14
N ARG A 47 10.24 0.88 -35.46
CA ARG A 47 11.14 0.14 -34.56
C ARG A 47 11.34 0.88 -33.24
N GLU A 48 11.28 2.20 -33.27
CA GLU A 48 11.36 3.07 -32.10
C GLU A 48 10.19 2.88 -31.12
N PHE A 49 9.07 2.28 -31.50
CA PHE A 49 7.97 1.99 -30.58
C PHE A 49 8.22 0.75 -29.73
N SER A 50 9.26 -0.05 -30.04
CA SER A 50 9.66 -1.15 -29.18
C SER A 50 10.45 -0.64 -27.98
N VAL A 51 10.20 -1.26 -26.81
CA VAL A 51 10.99 -1.05 -25.60
C VAL A 51 12.42 -1.55 -25.83
N PRO A 52 13.47 -0.76 -25.50
CA PRO A 52 14.86 -1.19 -25.57
C PRO A 52 15.16 -2.42 -24.72
N VAL A 53 16.16 -3.19 -25.13
CA VAL A 53 16.52 -4.48 -24.50
C VAL A 53 16.94 -4.35 -23.03
N ASP A 54 17.64 -3.27 -22.67
CA ASP A 54 18.05 -2.93 -21.31
C ASP A 54 16.86 -2.53 -20.43
N GLU A 55 15.90 -1.81 -21.00
CA GLU A 55 14.68 -1.41 -20.31
C GLU A 55 13.78 -2.62 -20.02
N GLY A 56 13.56 -3.51 -20.99
CA GLY A 56 12.82 -4.76 -20.77
C GLY A 56 13.44 -5.62 -19.65
N MET A 57 14.78 -5.69 -19.58
CA MET A 57 15.49 -6.37 -18.50
C MET A 57 15.31 -5.69 -17.14
N PHE A 58 15.31 -4.35 -17.11
CA PHE A 58 15.06 -3.58 -15.90
C PHE A 58 13.63 -3.80 -15.37
N LEU A 59 12.62 -3.71 -16.23
CA LEU A 59 11.22 -3.96 -15.87
C LEU A 59 11.04 -5.39 -15.32
N ALA A 60 11.63 -6.38 -15.97
CA ALA A 60 11.61 -7.77 -15.50
C ALA A 60 12.27 -7.93 -14.11
N MET A 61 13.31 -7.15 -13.80
CA MET A 61 13.93 -7.15 -12.47
C MET A 61 13.02 -6.52 -11.42
N VAL A 62 12.36 -5.39 -11.73
CA VAL A 62 11.39 -4.75 -10.84
C VAL A 62 10.25 -5.71 -10.49
N VAL A 63 9.65 -6.36 -11.49
CA VAL A 63 8.57 -7.35 -11.31
C VAL A 63 9.00 -8.50 -10.38
N LYS A 64 10.23 -9.02 -10.56
CA LYS A 64 10.79 -10.09 -9.71
C LYS A 64 11.05 -9.65 -8.29
N LEU A 65 11.63 -8.47 -8.08
CA LEU A 65 11.93 -7.94 -6.76
C LEU A 65 10.65 -7.66 -5.95
N MET A 66 9.58 -7.26 -6.64
CA MET A 66 8.27 -7.04 -6.05
C MET A 66 7.49 -8.33 -5.80
N VAL A 67 7.90 -9.44 -6.41
CA VAL A 67 7.12 -10.68 -6.47
C VAL A 67 5.71 -10.41 -7.02
N ALA A 68 5.63 -9.56 -8.05
CA ALA A 68 4.36 -9.11 -8.60
C ALA A 68 3.63 -10.27 -9.30
N LYS A 69 2.36 -10.48 -8.94
CA LYS A 69 1.49 -11.53 -9.49
C LYS A 69 0.41 -10.98 -10.40
N ARG A 70 -0.17 -9.82 -10.09
CA ARG A 70 -1.18 -9.16 -10.95
C ARG A 70 -0.59 -7.90 -11.53
N THR A 71 -0.34 -7.89 -12.85
CA THR A 71 0.25 -6.74 -13.53
C THR A 71 -0.68 -6.18 -14.61
N LEU A 72 -0.49 -4.91 -14.95
CA LEU A 72 -1.21 -4.23 -16.02
C LEU A 72 -0.22 -3.57 -16.97
N GLU A 73 -0.41 -3.71 -18.27
CA GLU A 73 0.35 -3.02 -19.30
C GLU A 73 -0.59 -2.17 -20.16
N ILE A 74 -0.27 -0.89 -20.32
CA ILE A 74 -1.01 0.07 -21.14
C ILE A 74 -0.10 0.51 -22.28
N GLY A 75 -0.45 0.11 -23.50
CA GLY A 75 0.43 0.19 -24.66
C GLY A 75 1.36 -1.03 -24.71
N VAL A 76 1.09 -1.89 -25.68
CA VAL A 76 1.70 -3.22 -25.87
C VAL A 76 2.52 -3.25 -27.15
N PHE A 77 2.01 -2.65 -28.23
CA PHE A 77 2.55 -2.80 -29.58
C PHE A 77 2.77 -4.29 -29.92
N THR A 78 3.99 -4.72 -30.26
CA THR A 78 4.31 -6.13 -30.50
C THR A 78 4.64 -6.92 -29.22
N GLY A 79 4.70 -6.27 -28.06
CA GLY A 79 4.79 -6.93 -26.75
C GLY A 79 6.18 -7.32 -26.26
N TYR A 80 7.24 -6.54 -26.54
CA TYR A 80 8.57 -6.82 -25.98
C TYR A 80 8.59 -6.60 -24.45
N SER A 81 8.03 -5.49 -23.96
CA SER A 81 7.75 -5.25 -22.54
C SER A 81 6.82 -6.31 -21.97
N LEU A 82 5.70 -6.58 -22.64
CA LEU A 82 4.73 -7.59 -22.21
C LEU A 82 5.35 -8.97 -22.02
N LEU A 83 6.16 -9.43 -22.97
CA LEU A 83 6.87 -10.70 -22.86
C LEU A 83 7.93 -10.67 -21.75
N SER A 84 8.63 -9.54 -21.57
CA SER A 84 9.62 -9.37 -20.49
C SER A 84 8.95 -9.47 -19.11
N THR A 85 7.81 -8.81 -18.95
CA THR A 85 6.95 -8.88 -17.75
C THR A 85 6.43 -10.30 -17.54
N ALA A 86 5.88 -10.95 -18.56
CA ALA A 86 5.31 -12.30 -18.47
C ALA A 86 6.33 -13.39 -18.10
N LEU A 87 7.58 -13.26 -18.55
CA LEU A 87 8.70 -14.12 -18.16
C LEU A 87 9.17 -13.88 -16.72
N ALA A 88 8.89 -12.71 -16.15
CA ALA A 88 9.25 -12.32 -14.79
C ALA A 88 8.15 -12.63 -13.76
N THR A 89 6.89 -12.57 -14.18
CA THR A 89 5.72 -12.89 -13.37
C THR A 89 5.67 -14.39 -13.02
N PRO A 90 5.34 -14.77 -11.76
CA PRO A 90 5.17 -16.17 -11.36
C PRO A 90 4.18 -16.96 -12.23
N ASP A 91 4.21 -18.29 -12.15
CA ASP A 91 3.36 -19.16 -12.99
C ASP A 91 1.87 -18.99 -12.72
N ASP A 92 1.50 -18.63 -11.48
CA ASP A 92 0.14 -18.33 -11.05
C ASP A 92 -0.24 -16.84 -11.22
N GLY A 93 0.62 -16.03 -11.84
CA GLY A 93 0.36 -14.63 -12.07
C GLY A 93 -0.46 -14.34 -13.34
N GLN A 94 -1.07 -13.16 -13.37
CA GLN A 94 -1.93 -12.67 -14.44
C GLN A 94 -1.51 -11.27 -14.88
N ILE A 95 -1.62 -11.03 -16.18
CA ILE A 95 -1.26 -9.77 -16.82
C ILE A 95 -2.44 -9.31 -17.65
N THR A 96 -3.00 -8.16 -17.32
CA THR A 96 -3.95 -7.47 -18.21
C THR A 96 -3.14 -6.56 -19.14
N ALA A 97 -3.36 -6.67 -20.44
CA ALA A 97 -2.65 -5.87 -21.45
C ALA A 97 -3.67 -5.10 -22.29
N ILE A 98 -3.59 -3.77 -22.32
CA ILE A 98 -4.53 -2.89 -23.02
C ILE A 98 -3.82 -2.21 -24.19
N ASP A 99 -4.32 -2.44 -25.41
CA ASP A 99 -3.85 -1.75 -26.61
C ASP A 99 -5.00 -1.62 -27.64
N LEU A 100 -4.92 -0.62 -28.52
CA LEU A 100 -5.84 -0.45 -29.65
C LEU A 100 -5.50 -1.42 -30.79
N ASP A 101 -4.22 -1.68 -31.02
CA ASP A 101 -3.70 -2.40 -32.18
C ASP A 101 -3.51 -3.90 -31.90
N ARG A 102 -4.61 -4.66 -32.06
CA ARG A 102 -4.58 -6.12 -31.98
C ARG A 102 -3.64 -6.75 -33.02
N GLU A 103 -3.52 -6.16 -34.21
CA GLU A 103 -2.70 -6.73 -35.28
C GLU A 103 -1.20 -6.68 -34.92
N ALA A 104 -0.77 -5.61 -34.26
CA ALA A 104 0.59 -5.52 -33.72
C ALA A 104 0.82 -6.56 -32.61
N TYR A 105 -0.12 -6.70 -31.66
CA TYR A 105 -0.03 -7.70 -30.59
C TYR A 105 0.09 -9.14 -31.13
N GLU A 106 -0.67 -9.48 -32.19
CA GLU A 106 -0.65 -10.80 -32.81
C GLU A 106 0.72 -11.16 -33.45
N VAL A 107 1.61 -10.19 -33.67
CA VAL A 107 3.01 -10.45 -34.05
C VAL A 107 3.79 -11.06 -32.90
N GLY A 108 3.53 -10.59 -31.67
CA GLY A 108 4.19 -11.06 -30.45
C GLY A 108 3.66 -12.37 -29.92
N LEU A 109 2.38 -12.64 -30.13
CA LEU A 109 1.67 -13.79 -29.57
C LEU A 109 2.38 -15.14 -29.80
N PRO A 110 2.86 -15.50 -31.01
CA PRO A 110 3.56 -16.76 -31.24
C PRO A 110 4.83 -16.93 -30.38
N PHE A 111 5.51 -15.85 -30.03
CA PHE A 111 6.70 -15.88 -29.17
C PHE A 111 6.32 -16.06 -27.70
N MET A 112 5.20 -15.46 -27.27
CA MET A 112 4.64 -15.65 -25.93
C MET A 112 4.13 -17.09 -25.73
N GLU A 113 3.54 -17.69 -26.76
CA GLU A 113 3.12 -19.10 -26.76
C GLU A 113 4.32 -20.04 -26.66
N LYS A 114 5.35 -19.83 -27.49
CA LYS A 114 6.61 -20.60 -27.44
C LYS A 114 7.37 -20.44 -26.12
N ALA A 115 7.25 -19.27 -25.48
CA ALA A 115 7.81 -19.02 -24.16
C ALA A 115 6.98 -19.67 -23.03
N GLY A 116 5.78 -20.21 -23.32
CA GLY A 116 4.90 -20.82 -22.33
C GLY A 116 4.21 -19.84 -21.39
N VAL A 117 4.18 -18.55 -21.74
CA VAL A 117 3.64 -17.49 -20.86
C VAL A 117 2.35 -16.85 -21.37
N ALA A 118 1.90 -17.20 -22.59
CA ALA A 118 0.67 -16.67 -23.17
C ALA A 118 -0.56 -16.88 -22.26
N GLY A 119 -0.62 -17.98 -21.50
CA GLY A 119 -1.72 -18.26 -20.56
C GLY A 119 -1.83 -17.28 -19.39
N LYS A 120 -0.79 -16.46 -19.12
CA LYS A 120 -0.80 -15.41 -18.11
C LYS A 120 -1.45 -14.12 -18.63
N ILE A 121 -1.61 -13.97 -19.95
CA ILE A 121 -1.90 -12.68 -20.59
C ILE A 121 -3.36 -12.60 -21.00
N ASN A 122 -4.07 -11.61 -20.47
CA ASN A 122 -5.40 -11.19 -20.89
C ASN A 122 -5.29 -9.90 -21.72
N PHE A 123 -5.33 -10.04 -23.05
CA PHE A 123 -5.26 -8.90 -23.95
C PHE A 123 -6.65 -8.29 -24.20
N VAL A 124 -6.79 -7.00 -23.89
CA VAL A 124 -7.99 -6.19 -24.04
C VAL A 124 -7.78 -5.19 -25.16
N GLN A 125 -8.55 -5.34 -26.24
CA GLN A 125 -8.51 -4.38 -27.34
C GLN A 125 -9.39 -3.17 -27.01
N SER A 126 -8.79 -2.09 -26.52
CA SER A 126 -9.52 -0.89 -26.07
C SER A 126 -8.59 0.33 -26.09
N ASP A 127 -9.18 1.52 -26.13
CA ASP A 127 -8.44 2.70 -25.67
C ASP A 127 -8.18 2.57 -24.16
N ALA A 128 -7.08 3.15 -23.71
CA ALA A 128 -6.60 2.97 -22.34
C ALA A 128 -7.56 3.55 -21.29
N VAL A 129 -8.23 4.68 -21.56
CA VAL A 129 -9.19 5.28 -20.61
C VAL A 129 -10.37 4.34 -20.41
N SER A 130 -11.00 3.89 -21.50
CA SER A 130 -12.14 2.98 -21.44
C SER A 130 -11.78 1.64 -20.78
N GLY A 131 -10.61 1.09 -21.10
CA GLY A 131 -10.14 -0.17 -20.51
C GLY A 131 -9.87 -0.05 -19.00
N LEU A 132 -9.30 1.06 -18.56
CA LEU A 132 -9.12 1.36 -17.13
C LEU A 132 -10.47 1.58 -16.42
N ASP A 133 -11.40 2.30 -17.05
CA ASP A 133 -12.74 2.54 -16.50
C ASP A 133 -13.55 1.23 -16.39
N GLU A 134 -13.38 0.29 -17.33
CA GLU A 134 -13.97 -1.04 -17.25
C GLU A 134 -13.39 -1.85 -16.09
N LEU A 135 -12.07 -1.85 -15.90
CA LEU A 135 -11.43 -2.50 -14.76
C LEU A 135 -11.98 -1.96 -13.43
N LEU A 136 -12.18 -0.64 -13.33
CA LEU A 136 -12.70 0.02 -12.13
C LEU A 136 -14.19 -0.23 -11.86
N ARG A 137 -14.97 -0.68 -12.84
CA ARG A 137 -16.38 -1.04 -12.61
C ARG A 137 -16.54 -2.30 -11.77
N ASP A 138 -15.54 -3.17 -11.83
CA ASP A 138 -15.45 -4.35 -10.98
C ASP A 138 -14.66 -3.99 -9.72
N GLY A 139 -15.37 -3.84 -8.60
CA GLY A 139 -14.78 -3.44 -7.31
C GLY A 139 -13.70 -4.40 -6.80
N GLU A 140 -13.67 -5.65 -7.28
CA GLU A 140 -12.61 -6.62 -6.97
C GLU A 140 -11.24 -6.23 -7.56
N ASN A 141 -11.20 -5.29 -8.51
CA ASN A 141 -9.95 -4.79 -9.10
C ASN A 141 -9.38 -3.57 -8.40
N GLU A 142 -10.12 -2.93 -7.49
CA GLU A 142 -9.58 -1.82 -6.69
C GLU A 142 -8.44 -2.32 -5.79
N GLY A 143 -7.26 -1.70 -5.92
CA GLY A 143 -6.07 -2.10 -5.20
C GLY A 143 -5.59 -3.53 -5.49
N ALA A 144 -5.96 -4.12 -6.62
CA ALA A 144 -5.62 -5.52 -6.95
C ALA A 144 -4.31 -5.68 -7.73
N PHE A 145 -3.79 -4.62 -8.35
CA PHE A 145 -2.59 -4.69 -9.18
C PHE A 145 -1.33 -4.41 -8.38
N ASP A 146 -0.30 -5.24 -8.58
CA ASP A 146 1.02 -5.10 -7.97
C ASP A 146 1.90 -4.12 -8.75
N PHE A 147 1.87 -4.23 -10.07
CA PHE A 147 2.73 -3.50 -11.00
C PHE A 147 1.97 -3.04 -12.23
N VAL A 148 2.21 -1.80 -12.68
CA VAL A 148 1.60 -1.23 -13.88
C VAL A 148 2.70 -0.63 -14.76
N PHE A 149 2.76 -0.99 -16.03
CA PHE A 149 3.63 -0.35 -17.03
C PHE A 149 2.79 0.49 -17.99
N VAL A 150 3.20 1.74 -18.21
CA VAL A 150 2.47 2.69 -19.06
C VAL A 150 3.41 3.20 -20.16
N ASP A 151 3.22 2.69 -21.38
CA ASP A 151 3.89 3.11 -22.60
C ASP A 151 2.88 3.37 -23.73
N ALA A 152 2.08 4.43 -23.58
CA ALA A 152 1.00 4.76 -24.51
C ALA A 152 1.05 6.24 -24.92
N ASP A 153 -0.11 6.88 -25.10
CA ASP A 153 -0.23 8.28 -25.47
C ASP A 153 0.08 9.20 -24.28
N LYS A 154 1.23 9.88 -24.38
CA LYS A 154 1.78 10.74 -23.32
C LYS A 154 0.81 11.82 -22.82
N PRO A 155 0.00 12.49 -23.67
CA PRO A 155 -0.97 13.50 -23.22
C PRO A 155 -2.00 13.00 -22.21
N SER A 156 -2.27 11.69 -22.15
CA SER A 156 -3.28 11.12 -21.26
C SER A 156 -2.67 10.49 -19.99
N TYR A 157 -1.35 10.55 -19.79
CA TYR A 157 -0.68 9.90 -18.66
C TYR A 157 -1.23 10.36 -17.30
N MET A 158 -1.54 11.65 -17.13
CA MET A 158 -2.17 12.14 -15.90
C MET A 158 -3.59 11.57 -15.70
N THR A 159 -4.35 11.41 -16.79
CA THR A 159 -5.68 10.78 -16.75
C THR A 159 -5.59 9.29 -16.40
N TYR A 160 -4.54 8.61 -16.86
CA TYR A 160 -4.22 7.23 -16.47
C TYR A 160 -3.81 7.16 -15.01
N HIS A 161 -2.99 8.09 -14.53
CA HIS A 161 -2.51 8.12 -13.16
C HIS A 161 -3.64 8.07 -12.13
N GLU A 162 -4.67 8.90 -12.30
CA GLU A 162 -5.82 8.92 -11.38
C GLU A 162 -6.59 7.60 -11.30
N ARG A 163 -6.62 6.84 -12.40
CA ARG A 163 -7.28 5.52 -12.46
C ARG A 163 -6.37 4.43 -11.93
N ILE A 164 -5.11 4.47 -12.34
CA ILE A 164 -4.08 3.51 -11.93
C ILE A 164 -3.91 3.54 -10.42
N LEU A 165 -3.89 4.71 -9.77
CA LEU A 165 -3.77 4.78 -8.31
C LEU A 165 -4.91 4.09 -7.56
N LYS A 166 -6.11 3.98 -8.17
CA LYS A 166 -7.23 3.23 -7.59
C LYS A 166 -7.05 1.71 -7.77
N LEU A 167 -6.56 1.29 -8.94
CA LEU A 167 -6.31 -0.12 -9.27
C LEU A 167 -5.05 -0.69 -8.60
N LEU A 168 -4.04 0.13 -8.36
CA LEU A 168 -2.74 -0.26 -7.83
C LEU A 168 -2.81 -0.42 -6.31
N ARG A 169 -2.34 -1.53 -5.74
CA ARG A 169 -2.32 -1.71 -4.29
C ARG A 169 -1.40 -0.69 -3.59
N VAL A 170 -1.61 -0.45 -2.30
CA VAL A 170 -0.64 0.31 -1.49
C VAL A 170 0.72 -0.42 -1.51
N GLY A 171 1.79 0.34 -1.76
CA GLY A 171 3.14 -0.18 -2.00
C GLY A 171 3.37 -0.82 -3.36
N GLY A 172 2.34 -0.90 -4.23
CA GLY A 172 2.47 -1.26 -5.64
C GLY A 172 3.18 -0.15 -6.43
N VAL A 173 3.67 -0.49 -7.62
CA VAL A 173 4.48 0.42 -8.46
C VAL A 173 3.84 0.61 -9.82
N VAL A 174 3.73 1.85 -10.28
CA VAL A 174 3.52 2.18 -11.69
C VAL A 174 4.82 2.71 -12.30
N ALA A 175 5.14 2.28 -13.52
CA ALA A 175 6.29 2.72 -14.30
C ALA A 175 5.79 3.45 -15.56
N TYR A 176 6.05 4.76 -15.62
CA TYR A 176 5.74 5.59 -16.80
C TYR A 176 6.94 5.65 -17.73
N ASP A 177 6.78 5.20 -18.97
CA ASP A 177 7.85 5.18 -19.97
C ASP A 177 7.99 6.49 -20.76
N ASN A 178 9.19 6.69 -21.29
CA ASN A 178 9.69 7.80 -22.10
C ASN A 178 9.60 9.18 -21.43
N THR A 179 9.63 9.23 -20.11
CA THR A 179 9.50 10.45 -19.31
C THR A 179 10.65 11.45 -19.48
N LEU A 180 11.77 11.06 -20.09
CA LEU A 180 12.86 11.97 -20.48
C LEU A 180 12.79 12.41 -21.95
N TRP A 181 11.92 11.76 -22.75
CA TRP A 181 11.49 12.15 -24.10
C TRP A 181 12.60 12.64 -25.03
N TYR A 182 13.52 11.76 -25.41
CA TYR A 182 14.69 12.02 -26.24
C TYR A 182 15.58 13.15 -25.70
N ALA A 183 15.62 13.32 -24.36
CA ALA A 183 16.23 14.45 -23.64
C ALA A 183 15.63 15.83 -23.95
N THR A 184 14.55 15.91 -24.73
CA THR A 184 13.97 17.18 -25.18
C THR A 184 13.36 17.99 -24.03
N VAL A 185 13.02 17.34 -22.91
CA VAL A 185 12.51 18.01 -21.70
C VAL A 185 13.52 18.97 -21.07
N ALA A 186 14.82 18.84 -21.40
CA ALA A 186 15.91 19.64 -20.84
C ALA A 186 16.41 20.75 -21.78
N VAL A 187 15.89 20.88 -23.00
CA VAL A 187 16.34 21.88 -23.99
C VAL A 187 15.31 22.98 -24.21
N ASP A 188 15.76 24.12 -24.71
CA ASP A 188 14.93 25.26 -25.08
C ASP A 188 14.04 24.96 -26.29
N GLU A 189 12.91 25.68 -26.42
CA GLU A 189 11.92 25.47 -27.49
C GLU A 189 12.51 25.57 -28.91
N GLY A 190 13.53 26.42 -29.11
CA GLY A 190 14.18 26.60 -30.41
C GLY A 190 14.95 25.36 -30.87
N SER A 191 15.50 24.60 -29.93
CA SER A 191 16.33 23.41 -30.18
C SER A 191 15.54 22.09 -30.29
N VAL A 192 14.26 22.08 -29.87
CA VAL A 192 13.45 20.83 -29.79
C VAL A 192 13.31 20.13 -31.14
N ARG A 193 12.96 20.89 -32.20
CA ARG A 193 12.71 20.30 -33.53
C ARG A 193 13.97 19.68 -34.13
N ASP A 194 15.12 20.33 -33.95
CA ASP A 194 16.39 19.82 -34.46
C ASP A 194 16.86 18.59 -33.67
N LEU A 195 16.70 18.60 -32.34
CA LEU A 195 16.98 17.42 -31.53
C LEU A 195 16.09 16.24 -31.91
N LEU A 196 14.78 16.43 -32.06
CA LEU A 196 13.86 15.38 -32.49
C LEU A 196 14.20 14.82 -33.89
N ARG A 197 14.54 15.68 -34.85
CA ARG A 197 15.01 15.25 -36.18
C ARG A 197 16.30 14.44 -36.11
N SER A 198 17.19 14.75 -35.18
CA SER A 198 18.43 13.98 -35.00
C SER A 198 18.21 12.64 -34.29
N ARG A 199 17.11 12.50 -33.54
CA ARG A 199 16.83 11.36 -32.67
C ARG A 199 15.72 10.44 -33.17
N THR A 200 14.97 10.83 -34.19
CA THR A 200 13.83 10.08 -34.72
C THR A 200 13.90 10.03 -36.25
N LYS A 201 13.33 9.00 -36.87
CA LYS A 201 13.25 8.92 -38.35
C LYS A 201 12.15 9.81 -38.93
N GLN A 202 11.33 10.42 -38.09
CA GLN A 202 10.16 11.19 -38.48
C GLN A 202 10.48 12.69 -38.46
N GLU A 203 9.92 13.46 -39.38
CA GLU A 203 10.02 14.93 -39.36
C GLU A 203 9.26 15.48 -38.15
N ALA A 204 9.95 15.67 -37.01
CA ALA A 204 9.45 16.19 -35.72
C ALA A 204 7.93 16.46 -35.69
N PRO A 205 7.09 15.40 -35.66
CA PRO A 205 5.66 15.53 -35.82
C PRO A 205 5.05 16.35 -34.68
N GLU A 206 3.92 17.01 -34.95
CA GLU A 206 3.17 17.78 -33.93
C GLU A 206 2.88 16.94 -32.67
N TYR A 207 2.69 15.63 -32.83
CA TYR A 207 2.56 14.66 -31.74
C TYR A 207 3.74 14.67 -30.76
N PHE A 208 4.99 14.73 -31.25
CA PHE A 208 6.18 14.69 -30.38
C PHE A 208 6.32 15.98 -29.56
N ILE A 209 5.94 17.11 -30.14
CA ILE A 209 5.93 18.41 -29.45
C ILE A 209 4.85 18.42 -28.37
N LYS A 210 3.64 17.96 -28.70
CA LYS A 210 2.54 17.83 -27.73
C LYS A 210 2.91 16.87 -26.59
N SER A 211 3.55 15.74 -26.92
CA SER A 211 4.01 14.75 -25.94
C SER A 211 5.10 15.32 -25.03
N ARG A 212 6.05 16.09 -25.57
CA ARG A 212 7.05 16.80 -24.76
C ARG A 212 6.39 17.71 -23.72
N ALA A 213 5.43 18.53 -24.14
CA ALA A 213 4.72 19.44 -23.24
C ALA A 213 3.99 18.67 -22.12
N ALA A 214 3.27 17.60 -22.49
CA ALA A 214 2.58 16.75 -21.52
C ALA A 214 3.53 16.06 -20.54
N LEU A 215 4.70 15.60 -20.99
CA LEU A 215 5.69 14.94 -20.13
C LEU A 215 6.40 15.91 -19.18
N ILE A 216 6.63 17.16 -19.60
CA ILE A 216 7.13 18.20 -18.70
C ILE A 216 6.12 18.48 -17.58
N GLU A 217 4.83 18.54 -17.92
CA GLU A 217 3.76 18.71 -16.94
C GLU A 217 3.64 17.49 -16.01
N LEU A 218 3.60 16.29 -16.58
CA LEU A 218 3.57 15.04 -15.84
C LEU A 218 4.74 14.91 -14.87
N ASN A 219 5.97 15.14 -15.31
CA ASN A 219 7.16 15.00 -14.45
C ASN A 219 7.10 15.95 -13.26
N ARG A 220 6.61 17.18 -13.45
CA ARG A 220 6.36 18.12 -12.34
C ARG A 220 5.25 17.65 -11.42
N PHE A 221 4.16 17.17 -12.00
CA PHE A 221 3.02 16.63 -11.26
C PHE A 221 3.44 15.45 -10.39
N LEU A 222 4.07 14.43 -10.96
CA LEU A 222 4.55 13.23 -10.26
C LEU A 222 5.57 13.58 -9.16
N ALA A 223 6.45 14.56 -9.39
CA ALA A 223 7.38 15.03 -8.37
C ALA A 223 6.70 15.75 -7.19
N SER A 224 5.51 16.29 -7.41
CA SER A 224 4.69 16.95 -6.38
C SER A 224 3.63 16.03 -5.74
N ASP A 225 3.28 14.92 -6.40
CA ASP A 225 2.21 14.03 -5.96
C ASP A 225 2.63 13.20 -4.74
N GLN A 226 2.10 13.57 -3.58
CA GLN A 226 2.41 12.93 -2.30
C GLN A 226 1.81 11.53 -2.14
N ARG A 227 0.93 11.10 -3.06
CA ARG A 227 0.38 9.73 -3.06
C ARG A 227 1.39 8.71 -3.55
N VAL A 228 2.55 9.16 -4.07
CA VAL A 228 3.60 8.29 -4.59
C VAL A 228 5.00 8.68 -4.13
N GLU A 229 5.85 7.67 -3.89
CA GLU A 229 7.31 7.84 -3.85
C GLU A 229 7.84 7.63 -5.27
N ILE A 230 8.66 8.56 -5.78
CA ILE A 230 9.13 8.50 -7.17
C ILE A 230 10.63 8.24 -7.33
N SER A 231 11.00 7.60 -8.43
CA SER A 231 12.38 7.53 -8.95
C SER A 231 12.36 7.61 -10.47
N GLN A 232 12.85 8.72 -11.03
CA GLN A 232 13.04 8.88 -12.48
C GLN A 232 14.45 8.43 -12.87
N VAL A 233 14.54 7.41 -13.72
CA VAL A 233 15.81 6.76 -14.10
C VAL A 233 16.08 6.90 -15.59
N SER A 234 17.34 7.08 -15.95
CA SER A 234 17.81 7.23 -17.34
C SER A 234 18.05 5.87 -18.02
N ILE A 235 17.04 5.00 -17.99
CA ILE A 235 17.01 3.71 -18.70
C ILE A 235 16.07 3.88 -19.89
N GLY A 236 16.43 3.34 -21.06
CA GLY A 236 15.69 3.58 -22.30
C GLY A 236 15.56 5.09 -22.58
N ASP A 237 14.33 5.54 -22.86
CA ASP A 237 14.00 6.96 -23.06
C ASP A 237 13.51 7.65 -21.76
N GLY A 238 13.84 7.05 -20.62
CA GLY A 238 13.53 7.54 -19.29
C GLY A 238 12.28 6.90 -18.69
N VAL A 239 12.44 6.18 -17.59
CA VAL A 239 11.33 5.55 -16.87
C VAL A 239 11.14 6.25 -15.52
N THR A 240 9.91 6.66 -15.19
CA THR A 240 9.58 7.15 -13.85
C THR A 240 8.81 6.07 -13.09
N LEU A 241 9.44 5.51 -12.06
CA LEU A 241 8.79 4.62 -11.10
C LEU A 241 8.03 5.46 -10.08
N CYS A 242 6.79 5.11 -9.78
CA CYS A 242 5.96 5.71 -8.74
C CYS A 242 5.38 4.60 -7.85
N ARG A 243 5.73 4.58 -6.57
CA ARG A 243 5.25 3.62 -5.57
C ARG A 243 4.13 4.24 -4.74
N ARG A 244 2.93 3.65 -4.74
CA ARG A 244 1.76 4.18 -4.01
C ARG A 244 1.93 4.16 -2.49
N VAL A 245 1.58 5.24 -1.81
CA VAL A 245 1.53 5.38 -0.34
C VAL A 245 0.15 5.89 0.14
N SER A 246 -0.37 5.39 1.27
CA SER A 246 -1.69 5.77 1.83
C SER A 246 -1.82 5.38 3.32
N TYR A 247 -2.75 6.02 4.06
CA TYR A 247 -3.16 5.58 5.40
C TYR A 247 -3.97 4.27 5.31
N GLY A 248 -4.00 3.50 6.40
CA GLY A 248 -4.62 2.16 6.41
C GLY A 248 -6.14 2.14 6.18
N ASP A 249 -6.81 3.26 6.38
CA ASP A 249 -8.24 3.48 6.11
C ASP A 249 -8.50 4.06 4.69
N GLY A 250 -7.44 4.23 3.89
CA GLY A 250 -7.50 4.84 2.56
C GLY A 250 -7.46 6.36 2.56
N SER A 251 -7.46 7.01 3.73
CA SER A 251 -7.30 8.46 3.84
C SER A 251 -5.94 8.92 3.28
N PHE A 252 -5.82 10.21 2.95
CA PHE A 252 -4.54 10.82 2.57
C PHE A 252 -4.47 12.31 2.93
N THR A 253 -3.25 12.82 3.07
CA THR A 253 -2.95 14.24 3.27
C THR A 253 -1.92 14.69 2.26
N VAL A 254 -2.08 15.90 1.72
CA VAL A 254 -1.13 16.57 0.84
C VAL A 254 -0.78 17.91 1.47
N GLY A 255 0.52 18.22 1.53
CA GLY A 255 0.95 19.50 2.04
C GLY A 255 2.46 19.67 2.10
N ASN A 256 2.91 20.57 2.97
CA ASN A 256 4.33 20.90 3.10
C ASN A 256 4.97 20.12 4.24
N PHE A 257 6.18 19.60 4.02
CA PHE A 257 7.01 19.10 5.09
C PHE A 257 7.74 20.27 5.77
N VAL A 258 7.54 20.43 7.07
CA VAL A 258 8.09 21.54 7.86
C VAL A 258 8.71 21.03 9.15
N THR A 259 9.52 21.86 9.80
CA THR A 259 9.97 21.65 11.17
C THR A 259 9.36 22.71 12.07
N GLU A 260 8.89 22.32 13.24
CA GLU A 260 8.31 23.24 14.22
C GLU A 260 8.66 22.81 15.66
N THR A 261 8.45 23.72 16.59
CA THR A 261 8.56 23.47 18.02
C THR A 261 7.26 22.87 18.57
N MET A 262 7.31 21.64 19.09
CA MET A 262 6.19 21.04 19.81
C MET A 262 6.30 21.33 21.31
N THR A 263 5.23 21.88 21.90
CA THR A 263 5.17 22.20 23.34
C THR A 263 4.15 21.31 24.04
N PHE A 264 4.55 20.67 25.14
CA PHE A 264 3.74 19.73 25.92
C PHE A 264 3.25 20.36 27.23
N GLY A 265 2.48 21.46 27.11
CA GLY A 265 2.02 22.21 28.28
C GLY A 265 3.19 22.66 29.17
N SER A 266 3.13 22.34 30.47
CA SER A 266 4.22 22.63 31.42
C SER A 266 5.36 21.60 31.41
N SER A 267 5.25 20.53 30.62
CA SER A 267 6.22 19.42 30.58
C SER A 267 7.44 19.72 29.70
N GLY A 268 7.44 20.86 29.00
CA GLY A 268 8.56 21.34 28.19
C GLY A 268 8.24 21.40 26.70
N LYS A 269 9.30 21.55 25.90
CA LYS A 269 9.22 21.70 24.45
C LYS A 269 10.31 20.91 23.75
N VAL A 270 10.04 20.51 22.52
CA VAL A 270 11.00 19.90 21.60
C VAL A 270 11.05 20.77 20.35
N ASP A 271 12.22 21.32 20.08
CA ASP A 271 12.46 22.15 18.90
C ASP A 271 12.76 21.25 17.67
N ASN A 272 12.52 21.77 16.47
CA ASN A 272 12.83 21.11 15.18
C ASN A 272 12.17 19.74 14.98
N VAL A 273 10.94 19.55 15.48
CA VAL A 273 10.14 18.37 15.17
C VAL A 273 9.62 18.49 13.74
N ALA A 274 10.01 17.56 12.89
CA ALA A 274 9.55 17.44 11.54
C ALA A 274 8.10 16.92 11.50
N LEU A 275 7.23 17.61 10.76
CA LEU A 275 5.81 17.28 10.63
C LEU A 275 5.27 17.71 9.25
N GLY A 276 4.19 17.06 8.83
CA GLY A 276 3.44 17.43 7.63
C GLY A 276 2.39 18.48 7.95
N CYS A 277 2.46 19.64 7.30
CA CYS A 277 1.43 20.66 7.31
C CYS A 277 0.46 20.40 6.14
N GLY A 278 -0.64 19.71 6.42
CA GLY A 278 -1.63 19.29 5.42
C GLY A 278 -2.51 20.45 4.94
N HIS A 279 -2.57 20.65 3.61
CA HIS A 279 -3.43 21.63 2.95
C HIS A 279 -4.67 20.99 2.31
N ASP A 280 -4.53 19.74 1.89
CA ASP A 280 -5.61 18.91 1.36
C ASP A 280 -5.64 17.60 2.13
N ASN A 281 -6.77 17.30 2.77
CA ASN A 281 -6.91 16.20 3.71
C ASN A 281 -8.23 15.49 3.42
N GLU A 282 -8.15 14.27 2.91
CA GLU A 282 -9.33 13.49 2.49
C GLU A 282 -9.47 12.22 3.32
N GLY A 283 -10.69 11.98 3.81
CA GLY A 283 -11.02 10.83 4.65
C GLY A 283 -11.38 11.21 6.09
N LEU A 284 -10.85 10.48 7.08
CA LEU A 284 -11.34 10.53 8.47
C LEU A 284 -10.75 11.65 9.35
N PHE A 285 -10.18 12.71 8.78
CA PHE A 285 -9.46 13.78 9.51
C PHE A 285 -10.37 14.82 10.20
N VAL A 286 -11.58 14.44 10.63
CA VAL A 286 -12.57 15.38 11.18
C VAL A 286 -12.39 15.54 12.70
N GLY A 287 -12.44 16.78 13.20
CA GLY A 287 -12.47 17.06 14.63
C GLY A 287 -11.11 17.14 15.33
N ALA A 288 -10.01 17.08 14.59
CA ALA A 288 -8.64 17.31 15.07
C ALA A 288 -7.87 18.21 14.10
N ALA A 289 -6.83 18.89 14.59
CA ALA A 289 -5.95 19.70 13.74
C ALA A 289 -4.91 18.86 12.97
N GLY A 290 -4.82 17.56 13.24
CA GLY A 290 -3.89 16.64 12.60
C GLY A 290 -3.75 15.33 13.35
N LEU A 291 -2.85 14.46 12.87
CA LEU A 291 -2.51 13.18 13.49
C LEU A 291 -1.14 13.22 14.15
N LEU A 292 -1.04 12.62 15.34
CA LEU A 292 0.22 12.44 16.02
C LEU A 292 0.72 11.00 15.83
N GLY A 293 1.69 10.80 14.94
CA GLY A 293 2.28 9.49 14.68
C GLY A 293 3.16 9.00 15.83
N LEU A 294 2.74 7.95 16.53
CA LEU A 294 3.49 7.34 17.64
C LEU A 294 4.26 6.07 17.26
N GLY A 295 4.13 5.60 16.01
CA GLY A 295 4.73 4.36 15.50
C GLY A 295 6.26 4.32 15.53
N GLY A 296 6.86 3.24 15.05
CA GLY A 296 8.31 3.05 15.06
C GLY A 296 9.07 3.63 13.88
N GLY A 297 8.38 4.21 12.89
CA GLY A 297 9.01 4.82 11.70
C GLY A 297 9.82 6.08 12.03
N PRO A 298 10.81 6.47 11.20
CA PRO A 298 11.81 7.50 11.53
C PRO A 298 11.22 8.90 11.75
N LEU A 299 10.08 9.20 11.14
CA LEU A 299 9.37 10.48 11.29
C LEU A 299 8.32 10.48 12.40
N SER A 300 8.14 9.39 13.14
CA SER A 300 7.22 9.38 14.26
C SER A 300 7.72 10.28 15.39
N LEU A 301 6.79 10.80 16.20
CA LEU A 301 7.18 11.63 17.34
C LEU A 301 8.08 10.85 18.31
N THR A 302 7.79 9.57 18.56
CA THR A 302 8.58 8.71 19.46
C THR A 302 10.03 8.60 19.03
N LYS A 303 10.31 8.53 17.71
CA LYS A 303 11.68 8.54 17.18
C LYS A 303 12.33 9.92 17.25
N GLN A 304 11.60 10.96 16.87
CA GLN A 304 12.15 12.32 16.86
C GLN A 304 12.53 12.83 18.25
N ILE A 305 11.74 12.50 19.28
CA ILE A 305 12.05 12.85 20.68
C ILE A 305 12.93 11.81 21.39
N LYS A 306 13.33 10.74 20.69
CA LYS A 306 14.13 9.62 21.23
C LYS A 306 13.51 9.00 22.48
N ALA A 307 12.20 8.79 22.46
CA ALA A 307 11.50 8.14 23.56
C ALA A 307 12.00 6.70 23.75
N SER A 308 12.39 6.35 24.98
CA SER A 308 12.66 4.96 25.38
C SER A 308 11.38 4.23 25.76
N SER A 309 10.34 4.97 26.12
CA SER A 309 9.01 4.43 26.39
C SER A 309 7.94 5.50 26.20
N PHE A 310 6.69 5.08 26.03
CA PHE A 310 5.53 5.97 26.12
C PHE A 310 4.31 5.22 26.65
N SER A 311 3.33 5.93 27.19
CA SER A 311 2.05 5.34 27.59
C SER A 311 0.91 6.29 27.32
N TYR A 312 -0.29 5.75 27.09
CA TYR A 312 -1.50 6.56 27.02
C TYR A 312 -2.64 5.88 27.75
N CYS A 313 -3.61 6.68 28.18
CA CYS A 313 -4.88 6.18 28.69
C CYS A 313 -6.02 6.88 27.97
N LEU A 314 -6.78 6.08 27.21
CA LEU A 314 -7.97 6.53 26.52
C LEU A 314 -9.14 6.46 27.50
N VAL A 315 -9.78 7.58 27.77
CA VAL A 315 -11.00 7.59 28.59
C VAL A 315 -12.18 7.01 27.80
N ASP A 316 -13.27 6.70 28.50
CA ASP A 316 -14.50 6.24 27.86
C ASP A 316 -15.04 7.31 26.90
N ARG A 317 -15.70 6.87 25.82
CA ARG A 317 -16.28 7.76 24.79
C ARG A 317 -17.16 8.87 25.34
N ASP A 318 -17.92 8.56 26.39
CA ASP A 318 -18.89 9.49 26.99
C ASP A 318 -18.31 10.20 28.23
N SER A 319 -17.00 10.05 28.50
CA SER A 319 -16.33 10.66 29.63
C SER A 319 -16.08 12.16 29.39
N PRO A 320 -16.33 13.03 30.38
CA PRO A 320 -15.92 14.44 30.31
C PRO A 320 -14.44 14.66 30.63
N ARG A 321 -13.69 13.60 31.01
CA ARG A 321 -12.27 13.68 31.34
C ARG A 321 -11.42 13.71 30.07
N SER A 322 -10.22 14.27 30.15
CA SER A 322 -9.24 14.16 29.08
C SER A 322 -8.45 12.86 29.17
N SER A 323 -8.16 12.25 28.03
CA SER A 323 -7.13 11.21 27.88
C SER A 323 -5.74 11.77 28.21
N THR A 324 -4.80 10.87 28.49
CA THR A 324 -3.40 11.25 28.82
C THR A 324 -2.41 10.52 27.92
N LEU A 325 -1.27 11.14 27.64
CA LEU A 325 -0.14 10.60 26.89
C LEU A 325 1.14 11.05 27.60
N ASP A 326 1.97 10.09 27.99
CA ASP A 326 3.24 10.34 28.67
C ASP A 326 4.40 9.68 27.94
N PHE A 327 5.56 10.32 27.97
CA PHE A 327 6.81 9.80 27.42
C PHE A 327 7.82 9.56 28.53
N ASN A 328 8.58 8.47 28.42
CA ASN A 328 9.69 8.11 29.32
C ASN A 328 9.31 7.96 30.81
N SER A 329 8.04 7.70 31.09
CA SER A 329 7.50 7.51 32.46
C SER A 329 6.63 6.25 32.59
N ALA A 330 6.68 5.36 31.60
CA ALA A 330 5.83 4.17 31.56
C ALA A 330 6.25 3.19 32.67
N ASP A 331 5.36 2.93 33.63
CA ASP A 331 5.57 1.94 34.69
C ASP A 331 4.97 0.59 34.28
N ILE A 332 5.77 -0.21 33.57
CA ILE A 332 5.39 -1.57 33.15
C ILE A 332 5.62 -2.60 34.29
N GLY A 333 6.30 -2.21 35.38
CA GLY A 333 6.67 -3.09 36.49
C GLY A 333 5.62 -3.25 37.59
N ALA A 334 4.53 -2.47 37.54
CA ALA A 334 3.47 -2.56 38.53
C ALA A 334 2.81 -3.96 38.55
N ALA A 335 2.52 -4.47 39.76
CA ALA A 335 2.02 -5.84 39.95
C ALA A 335 0.66 -6.13 39.28
N ASP A 336 -0.12 -5.08 38.99
CA ASP A 336 -1.43 -5.13 38.32
C ASP A 336 -1.35 -4.95 36.79
N THR A 337 -0.15 -4.80 36.23
CA THR A 337 0.05 -4.63 34.78
C THR A 337 0.19 -5.99 34.08
N VAL A 338 -0.69 -6.23 33.09
CA VAL A 338 -0.58 -7.38 32.20
C VAL A 338 0.46 -7.07 31.12
N THR A 339 1.54 -7.83 31.03
CA THR A 339 2.64 -7.57 30.09
C THR A 339 2.73 -8.60 28.97
N ALA A 340 3.06 -8.15 27.77
CA ALA A 340 3.26 -8.98 26.60
C ALA A 340 4.52 -8.55 25.82
N PRO A 341 5.14 -9.45 25.03
CA PRO A 341 6.23 -9.09 24.13
C PRO A 341 5.79 -8.07 23.09
N LEU A 342 6.58 -7.01 22.91
CA LEU A 342 6.47 -6.07 21.80
C LEU A 342 7.33 -6.60 20.65
N MET A 343 6.69 -7.10 19.60
CA MET A 343 7.33 -7.72 18.45
C MET A 343 7.68 -6.67 17.39
N LYS A 344 8.74 -6.93 16.63
CA LYS A 344 9.17 -6.10 15.50
C LYS A 344 8.92 -6.84 14.19
N ASN A 345 8.42 -6.13 13.20
CA ASN A 345 8.33 -6.61 11.83
C ASN A 345 9.60 -6.20 11.07
N GLY A 346 10.34 -7.18 10.56
CA GLY A 346 11.61 -6.93 9.84
C GLY A 346 11.43 -6.24 8.48
N LYS A 347 10.21 -6.13 7.98
CA LYS A 347 9.86 -5.48 6.70
C LYS A 347 9.13 -4.15 6.88
N MET A 348 8.63 -3.86 8.08
CA MET A 348 7.87 -2.65 8.38
C MET A 348 8.12 -2.19 9.81
N ASP A 349 8.81 -1.07 9.97
CA ASP A 349 9.20 -0.54 11.28
C ASP A 349 8.13 0.34 11.95
N THR A 350 7.05 0.66 11.25
CA THR A 350 6.00 1.58 11.73
C THR A 350 5.15 1.02 12.87
N PHE A 351 4.69 -0.23 12.78
CA PHE A 351 3.67 -0.73 13.70
C PHE A 351 4.25 -1.44 14.92
N TYR A 352 3.53 -1.34 16.05
CA TYR A 352 3.83 -2.04 17.29
C TYR A 352 3.03 -3.32 17.39
N TYR A 353 3.70 -4.45 17.15
CA TYR A 353 3.08 -5.78 17.21
C TYR A 353 3.09 -6.33 18.63
N VAL A 354 2.02 -7.00 19.03
CA VAL A 354 1.88 -7.62 20.35
C VAL A 354 1.76 -9.12 20.23
N GLY A 355 2.49 -9.85 21.08
CA GLY A 355 2.45 -11.31 21.15
C GLY A 355 1.17 -11.86 21.81
N LEU A 356 0.02 -11.68 21.17
CA LEU A 356 -1.25 -12.31 21.56
C LEU A 356 -1.19 -13.81 21.24
N THR A 357 -1.64 -14.64 22.18
CA THR A 357 -1.65 -16.11 22.03
C THR A 357 -3.05 -16.69 21.97
N GLY A 358 -4.08 -15.92 22.32
CA GLY A 358 -5.46 -16.38 22.23
C GLY A 358 -6.49 -15.39 22.77
N VAL A 359 -7.76 -15.82 22.73
CA VAL A 359 -8.92 -15.12 23.29
C VAL A 359 -9.81 -16.10 24.05
N SER A 360 -10.59 -15.61 25.01
CA SER A 360 -11.58 -16.42 25.73
C SER A 360 -12.92 -15.70 25.87
N VAL A 361 -14.00 -16.50 25.94
CA VAL A 361 -15.35 -16.02 26.24
C VAL A 361 -15.90 -16.77 27.46
N GLY A 362 -16.37 -16.03 28.46
CA GLY A 362 -16.92 -16.57 29.70
C GLY A 362 -15.92 -17.44 30.46
N GLY A 363 -14.64 -17.05 30.44
CA GLY A 363 -13.52 -17.78 31.05
C GLY A 363 -13.06 -19.03 30.28
N SER A 364 -13.68 -19.39 29.16
CA SER A 364 -13.26 -20.53 28.34
C SER A 364 -12.40 -20.08 27.15
N PRO A 365 -11.12 -20.53 27.06
CA PRO A 365 -10.27 -20.26 25.91
C PRO A 365 -10.87 -20.78 24.60
N LEU A 366 -10.69 -20.03 23.52
CA LEU A 366 -11.15 -20.43 22.18
C LEU A 366 -10.05 -21.21 21.45
N SER A 367 -10.46 -22.22 20.68
CA SER A 367 -9.55 -23.00 19.84
C SER A 367 -9.33 -22.29 18.50
N ILE A 368 -8.38 -21.36 18.46
CA ILE A 368 -8.02 -20.60 17.26
C ILE A 368 -6.59 -20.99 16.84
N PRO A 369 -6.34 -21.31 15.57
CA PRO A 369 -5.00 -21.62 15.08
C PRO A 369 -3.99 -20.51 15.43
N PRO A 370 -2.81 -20.83 16.02
CA PRO A 370 -1.80 -19.82 16.36
C PRO A 370 -1.32 -18.99 15.19
N SER A 371 -1.34 -19.55 13.97
CA SER A 371 -0.98 -18.85 12.74
C SER A 371 -1.81 -17.60 12.46
N LEU A 372 -3.05 -17.52 12.97
CA LEU A 372 -3.91 -16.35 12.82
C LEU A 372 -3.52 -15.18 13.73
N PHE A 373 -2.64 -15.43 14.72
CA PHE A 373 -2.09 -14.41 15.61
C PHE A 373 -0.63 -14.06 15.30
N GLN A 374 0.05 -14.92 14.55
CA GLN A 374 1.48 -14.82 14.29
C GLN A 374 1.77 -14.04 13.00
N MET A 375 2.94 -13.41 12.99
CA MET A 375 3.51 -12.82 11.79
C MET A 375 4.41 -13.88 11.13
N ASP A 376 4.33 -14.00 9.81
CA ASP A 376 5.17 -14.89 9.03
C ASP A 376 6.51 -14.25 8.63
N ASP A 377 7.39 -15.04 8.00
CA ASP A 377 8.72 -14.60 7.57
C ASP A 377 8.69 -13.50 6.50
N SER A 378 7.57 -13.32 5.80
CA SER A 378 7.37 -12.22 4.85
C SER A 378 7.01 -10.91 5.54
N GLY A 379 6.77 -10.94 6.86
CA GLY A 379 6.26 -9.80 7.62
C GLY A 379 4.75 -9.60 7.47
N SER A 380 4.04 -10.59 6.93
CA SER A 380 2.58 -10.58 6.85
C SER A 380 1.97 -11.18 8.12
N GLY A 381 0.75 -10.77 8.46
CA GLY A 381 0.07 -11.28 9.66
C GLY A 381 0.39 -10.49 10.93
N GLY A 382 0.22 -11.14 12.08
CA GLY A 382 0.42 -10.55 13.40
C GLY A 382 -0.73 -9.68 13.89
N ILE A 383 -0.57 -9.17 15.11
CA ILE A 383 -1.53 -8.26 15.75
C ILE A 383 -0.82 -6.99 16.20
N ILE A 384 -1.40 -5.84 15.89
CA ILE A 384 -0.91 -4.54 16.35
C ILE A 384 -1.86 -3.95 17.40
N VAL A 385 -1.32 -3.06 18.23
CA VAL A 385 -2.12 -2.20 19.11
C VAL A 385 -2.22 -0.82 18.46
N ASP A 386 -3.44 -0.39 18.14
CA ASP A 386 -3.66 0.86 17.41
C ASP A 386 -4.71 1.74 18.09
N SER A 387 -4.36 2.99 18.35
CA SER A 387 -5.28 3.99 18.89
C SER A 387 -6.16 4.65 17.82
N GLY A 388 -5.76 4.57 16.54
CA GLY A 388 -6.50 5.15 15.41
C GLY A 388 -7.70 4.31 14.96
N THR A 389 -7.60 2.99 15.03
CA THR A 389 -8.71 2.07 14.69
C THR A 389 -9.75 2.04 15.82
N ALA A 390 -11.01 2.32 15.50
CA ALA A 390 -12.09 2.39 16.49
C ALA A 390 -12.31 1.07 17.26
N VAL A 391 -12.48 -0.05 16.55
CA VAL A 391 -12.79 -1.35 17.15
C VAL A 391 -11.80 -2.42 16.70
N THR A 392 -11.61 -3.44 17.53
CA THR A 392 -10.70 -4.55 17.21
C THR A 392 -11.12 -5.25 15.92
N ARG A 393 -10.15 -5.36 15.00
CA ARG A 393 -10.27 -6.05 13.72
C ARG A 393 -9.48 -7.35 13.80
N MET A 394 -10.12 -8.48 13.50
CA MET A 394 -9.44 -9.78 13.50
C MET A 394 -9.61 -10.45 12.15
N GLN A 395 -8.62 -11.26 11.74
CA GLN A 395 -8.79 -12.14 10.59
C GLN A 395 -10.11 -12.91 10.73
N THR A 396 -10.85 -13.02 9.62
CA THR A 396 -12.24 -13.50 9.59
C THR A 396 -12.46 -14.79 10.38
N GLU A 397 -11.55 -15.76 10.29
CA GLU A 397 -11.66 -17.03 11.01
C GLU A 397 -11.56 -16.88 12.55
N ALA A 398 -10.61 -16.05 13.02
CA ALA A 398 -10.44 -15.76 14.43
C ALA A 398 -11.61 -14.92 14.98
N TYR A 399 -12.08 -13.95 14.19
CA TYR A 399 -13.28 -13.16 14.49
C TYR A 399 -14.51 -14.05 14.65
N ASN A 400 -14.78 -14.92 13.66
CA ASN A 400 -15.94 -15.81 13.68
C ASN A 400 -15.92 -16.71 14.93
N SER A 401 -14.75 -17.27 15.28
CA SER A 401 -14.60 -18.07 16.50
C SER A 401 -14.96 -17.28 17.76
N LEU A 402 -14.52 -16.03 17.87
CA LEU A 402 -14.83 -15.13 18.98
C LEU A 402 -16.32 -14.77 19.03
N ARG A 403 -16.87 -14.31 17.91
CA ARG A 403 -18.28 -13.93 17.77
C ARG A 403 -19.20 -15.10 18.11
N ASP A 404 -18.97 -16.27 17.52
CA ASP A 404 -19.84 -17.42 17.67
C ASP A 404 -19.82 -17.95 19.11
N ALA A 405 -18.67 -17.92 19.78
CA ALA A 405 -18.56 -18.26 21.20
C ALA A 405 -19.31 -17.27 22.10
N PHE A 406 -19.28 -15.97 21.76
CA PHE A 406 -20.04 -14.93 22.45
C PHE A 406 -21.55 -15.14 22.27
N VAL A 407 -22.02 -15.25 21.01
CA VAL A 407 -23.43 -15.48 20.64
C VAL A 407 -24.00 -16.73 21.30
N LYS A 408 -23.22 -17.83 21.34
CA LYS A 408 -23.62 -19.08 21.99
C LYS A 408 -23.94 -18.90 23.48
N ARG A 409 -23.32 -17.93 24.15
CA ARG A 409 -23.52 -17.64 25.58
C ARG A 409 -24.49 -16.48 25.85
N THR A 410 -25.04 -15.87 24.81
CA THR A 410 -25.98 -14.74 24.88
C THR A 410 -27.30 -15.02 24.16
N GLN A 411 -27.66 -16.29 23.98
CA GLN A 411 -28.91 -16.72 23.33
C GLN A 411 -30.18 -16.19 24.03
N ASN A 412 -30.08 -15.83 25.30
CA ASN A 412 -31.15 -15.23 26.09
C ASN A 412 -31.33 -13.72 25.84
N LEU A 413 -30.43 -13.07 25.10
CA LEU A 413 -30.51 -11.66 24.77
C LEU A 413 -31.26 -11.47 23.44
N LYS A 414 -32.11 -10.44 23.36
CA LYS A 414 -32.87 -10.13 22.15
C LYS A 414 -31.93 -9.58 21.09
N SER A 415 -31.84 -10.25 19.93
CA SER A 415 -31.05 -9.76 18.79
C SER A 415 -31.69 -8.53 18.16
N ALA A 416 -30.85 -7.60 17.71
CA ALA A 416 -31.22 -6.40 16.96
C ALA A 416 -30.69 -6.43 15.50
N GLY A 417 -30.16 -7.57 15.04
CA GLY A 417 -29.58 -7.71 13.70
C GLY A 417 -28.18 -7.11 13.60
N THR A 418 -27.92 -6.41 12.49
CA THR A 418 -26.61 -5.86 12.11
C THR A 418 -26.64 -4.34 12.07
N PHE A 419 -25.51 -3.69 12.34
CA PHE A 419 -25.37 -2.24 12.24
C PHE A 419 -24.00 -1.86 11.67
N ALA A 420 -23.97 -1.22 10.50
CA ALA A 420 -22.74 -0.83 9.81
C ALA A 420 -21.74 -2.01 9.70
N LEU A 421 -20.60 -1.91 10.39
CA LEU A 421 -19.55 -2.94 10.41
C LEU A 421 -19.78 -4.07 11.43
N PHE A 422 -20.82 -3.97 12.27
CA PHE A 422 -21.14 -4.95 13.30
C PHE A 422 -22.21 -5.92 12.82
N ASP A 423 -21.94 -7.23 12.94
CA ASP A 423 -22.87 -8.28 12.55
C ASP A 423 -23.69 -8.85 13.73
N THR A 424 -23.36 -8.44 14.95
CA THR A 424 -23.92 -8.99 16.19
C THR A 424 -24.37 -7.86 17.10
N CYS A 425 -25.66 -7.54 17.09
CA CYS A 425 -26.26 -6.50 17.93
C CYS A 425 -27.43 -7.03 18.75
N TYR A 426 -27.68 -6.38 19.88
CA TYR A 426 -28.73 -6.72 20.85
C TYR A 426 -29.58 -5.49 21.19
N ASP A 427 -30.86 -5.72 21.41
CA ASP A 427 -31.82 -4.73 21.89
C ASP A 427 -31.91 -4.82 23.42
N PHE A 428 -31.41 -3.77 24.09
CA PHE A 428 -31.46 -3.62 25.54
C PHE A 428 -32.45 -2.55 26.00
N SER A 429 -33.29 -2.02 25.10
CA SER A 429 -34.24 -0.92 25.39
C SER A 429 -35.18 -1.21 26.58
N SER A 430 -35.51 -2.48 26.81
CA SER A 430 -36.38 -2.93 27.90
C SER A 430 -35.64 -3.40 29.16
N LEU A 431 -34.31 -3.27 29.23
CA LEU A 431 -33.49 -3.82 30.31
C LEU A 431 -32.75 -2.72 31.07
N SER A 432 -32.81 -2.74 32.40
CA SER A 432 -32.05 -1.83 33.26
C SER A 432 -30.63 -2.34 33.59
N GLN A 433 -30.42 -3.65 33.51
CA GLN A 433 -29.13 -4.29 33.73
C GLN A 433 -29.03 -5.54 32.86
N VAL A 434 -27.85 -5.77 32.27
CA VAL A 434 -27.57 -6.94 31.43
C VAL A 434 -26.33 -7.64 31.96
N ARG A 435 -26.36 -8.99 31.98
CA ARG A 435 -25.19 -9.82 32.25
C ARG A 435 -24.74 -10.47 30.95
N VAL A 436 -23.44 -10.40 30.68
CA VAL A 436 -22.82 -10.88 29.45
C VAL A 436 -21.55 -11.67 29.80
N PRO A 437 -21.13 -12.64 28.96
CA PRO A 437 -19.92 -13.40 29.22
C PRO A 437 -18.68 -12.50 29.15
N THR A 438 -17.69 -12.77 30.00
CA THR A 438 -16.41 -12.05 29.97
C THR A 438 -15.68 -12.28 28.66
N VAL A 439 -14.96 -11.27 28.16
CA VAL A 439 -14.05 -11.39 27.01
C VAL A 439 -12.66 -11.02 27.48
N ALA A 440 -11.65 -11.81 27.09
CA ALA A 440 -10.26 -11.54 27.48
C ALA A 440 -9.27 -11.91 26.37
N PHE A 441 -8.20 -11.12 26.30
CA PHE A 441 -7.02 -11.37 25.48
C PHE A 441 -5.96 -12.11 26.29
N HIS A 442 -5.35 -13.15 25.71
CA HIS A 442 -4.33 -13.98 26.35
C HIS A 442 -2.96 -13.74 25.73
N PHE A 443 -1.95 -13.73 26.59
CA PHE A 443 -0.54 -13.55 26.23
C PHE A 443 0.32 -14.66 26.84
N ALA A 444 1.57 -14.76 26.40
CA ALA A 444 2.50 -15.75 26.91
C ALA A 444 2.68 -15.68 28.44
N GLY A 445 2.85 -16.85 29.07
CA GLY A 445 3.02 -16.97 30.52
C GLY A 445 1.71 -16.87 31.32
N ASP A 446 0.61 -17.38 30.77
CA ASP A 446 -0.73 -17.41 31.39
C ASP A 446 -1.27 -16.04 31.81
N LYS A 447 -0.83 -15.00 31.11
CA LYS A 447 -1.25 -13.62 31.34
C LYS A 447 -2.52 -13.33 30.53
N SER A 448 -3.51 -12.71 31.18
CA SER A 448 -4.80 -12.41 30.57
C SER A 448 -5.23 -10.99 30.87
N TRP A 449 -5.56 -10.23 29.84
CA TRP A 449 -6.19 -8.93 29.94
C TRP A 449 -7.71 -9.07 29.70
N THR A 450 -8.47 -9.02 30.79
CA THR A 450 -9.94 -9.09 30.74
C THR A 450 -10.53 -7.71 30.46
N LEU A 451 -11.41 -7.66 29.46
CA LEU A 451 -12.06 -6.44 29.03
C LEU A 451 -13.32 -6.14 29.87
N PRO A 452 -13.57 -4.89 30.25
CA PRO A 452 -14.87 -4.49 30.77
C PRO A 452 -15.97 -4.64 29.70
N ALA A 453 -17.22 -4.87 30.10
CA ALA A 453 -18.33 -5.10 29.16
C ALA A 453 -18.55 -3.94 28.16
N LYS A 454 -18.37 -2.71 28.62
CA LYS A 454 -18.46 -1.49 27.79
C LYS A 454 -17.41 -1.44 26.66
N ASN A 455 -16.31 -2.21 26.78
CA ASN A 455 -15.25 -2.29 25.78
C ASN A 455 -15.53 -3.34 24.70
N TYR A 456 -16.63 -4.09 24.78
CA TYR A 456 -17.03 -5.04 23.73
C TYR A 456 -18.52 -5.08 23.43
N LEU A 457 -19.36 -4.36 24.18
CA LEU A 457 -20.74 -4.05 23.82
C LEU A 457 -20.93 -2.54 23.89
N ILE A 458 -21.02 -1.90 22.73
CA ILE A 458 -21.12 -0.44 22.63
C ILE A 458 -22.51 -0.01 22.15
N PRO A 459 -23.06 1.10 22.66
CA PRO A 459 -24.28 1.66 22.11
C PRO A 459 -24.00 2.26 20.73
N VAL A 460 -24.86 1.92 19.76
CA VAL A 460 -24.80 2.42 18.38
C VAL A 460 -25.91 3.40 18.04
N ASP A 461 -26.93 3.50 18.90
CA ASP A 461 -28.01 4.46 18.81
C ASP A 461 -28.47 4.91 20.21
N SER A 462 -29.45 5.82 20.25
CA SER A 462 -30.13 6.24 21.47
C SER A 462 -31.36 5.39 21.81
N ALA A 463 -31.70 4.42 20.98
CA ALA A 463 -32.88 3.55 21.13
C ALA A 463 -32.59 2.32 22.01
N GLY A 464 -31.34 2.10 22.40
CA GLY A 464 -30.93 1.00 23.26
C GLY A 464 -30.34 -0.20 22.50
N THR A 465 -29.88 0.01 21.27
CA THR A 465 -29.16 -1.01 20.50
C THR A 465 -27.68 -1.02 20.88
N PHE A 466 -27.16 -2.19 21.26
CA PHE A 466 -25.76 -2.41 21.58
C PHE A 466 -25.14 -3.47 20.68
N CYS A 467 -23.99 -3.17 20.10
CA CYS A 467 -23.31 -4.07 19.18
C CYS A 467 -22.00 -4.61 19.73
N PHE A 468 -21.68 -5.85 19.37
CA PHE A 468 -20.43 -6.51 19.71
C PHE A 468 -19.28 -5.81 18.98
N ALA A 469 -18.42 -5.11 19.73
CA ALA A 469 -17.45 -4.17 19.19
C ALA A 469 -16.17 -4.85 18.66
N PHE A 470 -16.35 -5.87 17.85
CA PHE A 470 -15.32 -6.57 17.08
C PHE A 470 -15.83 -6.74 15.65
N ALA A 471 -14.93 -6.72 14.68
CA ALA A 471 -15.29 -6.93 13.29
C ALA A 471 -14.21 -7.71 12.52
N PRO A 472 -14.58 -8.37 11.41
CA PRO A 472 -13.62 -9.07 10.59
C PRO A 472 -12.75 -8.09 9.79
N THR A 473 -11.61 -8.59 9.30
CA THR A 473 -10.78 -7.96 8.27
C THR A 473 -10.34 -9.00 7.24
N SER A 474 -10.27 -8.60 5.97
CA SER A 474 -9.67 -9.38 4.88
C SER A 474 -8.14 -9.23 4.84
N SER A 475 -7.59 -8.25 5.57
CA SER A 475 -6.14 -8.10 5.73
C SER A 475 -5.58 -9.22 6.60
N PRO A 476 -4.37 -9.72 6.31
CA PRO A 476 -3.68 -10.64 7.22
C PRO A 476 -3.36 -9.97 8.57
N LEU A 477 -3.25 -8.65 8.62
CA LEU A 477 -3.00 -7.90 9.85
C LEU A 477 -4.26 -7.76 10.71
N SER A 478 -4.18 -8.20 11.96
CA SER A 478 -5.21 -7.94 12.97
C SER A 478 -4.83 -6.74 13.87
N ILE A 479 -5.83 -6.07 14.45
CA ILE A 479 -5.66 -4.81 15.16
C ILE A 479 -6.47 -4.84 16.46
N ILE A 480 -5.83 -4.60 17.61
CA ILE A 480 -6.54 -4.26 18.85
C ILE A 480 -6.90 -2.78 18.78
N GLY A 481 -8.19 -2.48 18.63
CA GLY A 481 -8.71 -1.12 18.46
C GLY A 481 -8.91 -0.36 19.77
N ASN A 482 -9.19 0.94 19.65
CA ASN A 482 -9.21 1.87 20.76
C ASN A 482 -10.36 1.65 21.75
N VAL A 483 -11.53 1.17 21.31
CA VAL A 483 -12.66 0.81 22.19
C VAL A 483 -12.23 -0.26 23.19
N GLN A 484 -11.43 -1.25 22.78
CA GLN A 484 -10.92 -2.27 23.69
C GLN A 484 -9.90 -1.73 24.69
N GLN A 485 -9.22 -0.62 24.35
CA GLN A 485 -8.20 0.00 25.19
C GLN A 485 -8.78 1.02 26.19
N GLN A 486 -10.03 1.47 26.02
CA GLN A 486 -10.64 2.47 26.92
C GLN A 486 -10.60 2.05 28.39
N GLY A 487 -10.23 2.99 29.27
CA GLY A 487 -10.04 2.75 30.70
C GLY A 487 -8.78 1.95 31.05
N THR A 488 -7.96 1.56 30.08
CA THR A 488 -6.69 0.85 30.29
C THR A 488 -5.53 1.76 29.90
N ARG A 489 -4.53 1.87 30.78
CA ARG A 489 -3.28 2.51 30.41
C ARG A 489 -2.45 1.53 29.58
N VAL A 490 -2.23 1.85 28.32
CA VAL A 490 -1.39 1.06 27.42
C VAL A 490 0.00 1.66 27.41
N SER A 491 0.99 0.87 27.81
CA SER A 491 2.38 1.30 28.00
C SER A 491 3.29 0.54 27.05
N PHE A 492 4.14 1.26 26.32
CA PHE A 492 5.13 0.71 25.39
C PHE A 492 6.52 1.00 25.93
N ASP A 493 7.24 -0.04 26.34
CA ASP A 493 8.65 0.02 26.70
C ASP A 493 9.47 -0.43 25.49
N LEU A 494 9.92 0.57 24.74
CA LEU A 494 10.62 0.39 23.47
C LEU A 494 12.07 -0.09 23.70
N ALA A 495 12.64 0.20 24.87
CA ALA A 495 13.98 -0.22 25.24
C ALA A 495 14.03 -1.72 25.55
N ASN A 496 13.02 -2.23 26.27
CA ASN A 496 12.96 -3.65 26.68
C ASN A 496 12.05 -4.50 25.80
N SER A 497 11.44 -3.93 24.76
CA SER A 497 10.53 -4.62 23.84
C SER A 497 9.34 -5.27 24.57
N LEU A 498 8.65 -4.48 25.40
CA LEU A 498 7.47 -4.89 26.13
C LEU A 498 6.29 -3.92 25.91
N VAL A 499 5.08 -4.48 25.95
CA VAL A 499 3.85 -3.70 26.07
C VAL A 499 3.11 -4.11 27.35
N GLY A 500 2.55 -3.15 28.06
CA GLY A 500 1.83 -3.31 29.32
C GLY A 500 0.40 -2.78 29.22
N PHE A 501 -0.54 -3.50 29.84
CA PHE A 501 -1.95 -3.15 29.93
C PHE A 501 -2.35 -3.05 31.40
N SER A 502 -2.55 -1.82 31.90
CA SER A 502 -2.93 -1.56 33.29
C SER A 502 -4.38 -1.07 33.34
N ALA A 503 -5.31 -1.96 33.68
CA ALA A 503 -6.74 -1.66 33.69
C ALA A 503 -7.13 -0.68 34.80
N ASN A 504 -8.10 0.20 34.53
CA ASN A 504 -8.60 1.23 35.44
C ASN A 504 -7.53 2.25 35.89
N LYS A 505 -6.60 2.61 35.01
CA LYS A 505 -5.50 3.56 35.28
C LYS A 505 -5.54 4.80 34.37
N CYS A 506 -6.73 5.41 34.28
CA CYS A 506 -6.95 6.78 33.79
C CYS A 506 -7.37 7.69 34.96
#